data_AF-A0A7C3A5P0-F1
#
_entry.id   AF-A0A7C3A5P0-F1
#
_cell.length_a   1.000
_cell.length_b   1.000
_cell.length_c   1.000
_cell.angle_alpha   90.00
_cell.angle_beta   90.00
_cell.angle_gamma   90.00
#
_symmetry.space_group_name_H-M   'P 1'
#
loop_
_entity.id
_entity.type
_entity.pdbx_description
1 polymer ?
#
loop_
_entity_poly.entity_id
_entity_poly.type
_entity_poly.pdbx_seq_one_letter_code
_entity_poly.pdbx_strand_id
1 'polypeptide(L)'
;MWSLVNGFLLDCKVTGKSNATIQYYTEKLAKFLWYAENYGLPQKAIDITHEHIRQFLAYVRSTELGRRGSKSAGANRPISPITIKRLYACLRATFNWAVTEGLY
;
A
#
# COMPACT_ATOMS: atom_id res chain seq x y z
N MET A 1 -5.59 -9.25 -4.90
CA MET A 1 -4.72 -8.12 -4.48
C MET A 1 -3.40 -8.63 -3.92
N TRP A 2 -3.41 -9.64 -3.05
CA TRP A 2 -2.20 -10.34 -2.59
C TRP A 2 -1.33 -10.89 -3.72
N SER A 3 -1.93 -11.45 -4.77
CA SER A 3 -1.22 -11.93 -5.97
C SER A 3 -0.40 -10.82 -6.65
N LEU A 4 -0.97 -9.61 -6.78
CA LEU A 4 -0.30 -8.45 -7.35
C LEU A 4 0.93 -8.04 -6.53
N VAL A 5 0.75 -7.94 -5.20
CA VAL A 5 1.83 -7.56 -4.28
C VAL A 5 2.94 -8.61 -4.28
N ASN A 6 2.59 -9.89 -4.24
CA ASN A 6 3.57 -10.98 -4.28
C ASN A 6 4.35 -10.99 -5.60
N GLY A 7 3.68 -10.75 -6.73
CA GLY A 7 4.32 -10.62 -8.03
C GLY A 7 5.32 -9.45 -8.07
N PHE A 8 4.93 -8.29 -7.56
CA PHE A 8 5.82 -7.12 -7.50
C PHE A 8 7.03 -7.35 -6.59
N LEU A 9 6.83 -8.00 -5.43
CA LEU A 9 7.94 -8.32 -4.53
C LEU A 9 8.88 -9.37 -5.12
N LEU A 10 8.34 -10.32 -5.89
CA LEU A 10 9.13 -11.28 -6.65
C LEU A 10 9.95 -10.57 -7.74
N ASP A 11 9.36 -9.64 -8.49
CA ASP A 11 10.07 -8.81 -9.47
C ASP A 11 11.20 -8.00 -8.82
N CYS A 12 10.94 -7.38 -7.67
CA CYS A 12 11.98 -6.69 -6.91
C CYS A 12 13.16 -7.61 -6.55
N LYS A 13 12.87 -8.89 -6.24
CA LYS A 13 13.90 -9.89 -5.95
C LYS A 13 14.66 -10.31 -7.21
N VAL A 14 13.97 -10.51 -8.33
CA VAL A 14 14.55 -10.87 -9.63
C VAL A 14 15.46 -9.76 -10.16
N THR A 15 15.06 -8.49 -10.01
CA THR A 15 15.82 -7.32 -10.45
C THR A 15 16.95 -6.90 -9.50
N GLY A 16 17.20 -7.68 -8.43
CA GLY A 16 18.32 -7.47 -7.52
C GLY A 16 18.15 -6.31 -6.53
N LYS A 17 16.92 -5.94 -6.17
CA LYS A 17 16.70 -4.95 -5.10
C LYS A 17 17.20 -5.51 -3.76
N SER A 18 17.76 -4.63 -2.94
CA SER A 18 18.20 -5.01 -1.59
C SER A 18 17.05 -5.52 -0.73
N ASN A 19 17.35 -6.44 0.21
CA ASN A 19 16.36 -6.94 1.17
C ASN A 19 15.69 -5.81 1.98
N ALA A 20 16.43 -4.75 2.31
CA ALA A 20 15.88 -3.57 2.98
C ALA A 20 14.82 -2.85 2.12
N THR A 21 15.02 -2.79 0.80
CA THR A 21 14.06 -2.20 -0.14
C THR A 21 12.83 -3.07 -0.30
N ILE A 22 13.00 -4.40 -0.37
CA ILE A 22 11.88 -5.35 -0.44
C ILE A 22 11.04 -5.25 0.84
N GLN A 23 11.69 -5.29 2.01
CA GLN A 23 11.02 -5.12 3.31
C GLN A 23 10.28 -3.79 3.40
N TYR A 24 10.90 -2.71 2.91
CA TYR A 24 10.26 -1.40 2.83
C TYR A 24 8.97 -1.44 2.01
N TYR A 25 8.99 -2.05 0.82
CA TYR A 25 7.77 -2.21 0.01
C TYR A 25 6.73 -3.08 0.71
N THR A 26 7.12 -4.22 1.27
CA THR A 26 6.24 -5.13 2.02
C THR A 26 5.47 -4.40 3.11
N GLU A 27 6.15 -3.61 3.95
CA GLU A 27 5.51 -2.88 5.04
C GLU A 27 4.52 -1.82 4.58
N LYS A 28 4.81 -1.14 3.45
CA LYS A 28 3.91 -0.12 2.90
C LYS A 28 2.69 -0.75 2.23
N LEU A 29 2.90 -1.80 1.44
CA LEU A 29 1.83 -2.50 0.73
C LEU A 29 0.93 -3.28 1.68
N ALA A 30 1.47 -3.84 2.76
CA ALA A 30 0.67 -4.49 3.81
C ALA A 30 -0.35 -3.56 4.47
N LYS A 31 -0.06 -2.24 4.55
CA LYS A 31 -1.03 -1.26 5.07
C LYS A 31 -2.19 -1.06 4.12
N PHE A 32 -1.91 -1.03 2.83
CA PHE A 32 -2.92 -0.91 1.79
C PHE A 32 -3.79 -2.17 1.71
N LEU A 33 -3.17 -3.36 1.75
CA LEU A 33 -3.89 -4.64 1.76
C LEU A 33 -4.82 -4.74 2.98
N TRP A 34 -4.32 -4.40 4.17
CA TRP A 34 -5.16 -4.36 5.36
C TRP A 34 -6.34 -3.38 5.21
N TYR A 35 -6.10 -2.18 4.67
CA TYR A 35 -7.18 -1.24 4.40
C TYR A 35 -8.19 -1.80 3.40
N ALA A 36 -7.72 -2.44 2.33
CA ALA A 36 -8.58 -3.02 1.32
C ALA A 36 -9.50 -4.11 1.89
N GLU A 37 -8.97 -4.96 2.76
CA GLU A 37 -9.72 -6.02 3.45
C GLU A 37 -10.75 -5.48 4.45
N ASN A 38 -10.44 -4.38 5.15
CA ASN A 38 -11.30 -3.86 6.22
C ASN A 38 -12.35 -2.86 5.75
N TYR A 39 -12.12 -2.18 4.63
CA TYR A 39 -13.00 -1.13 4.09
C TYR A 39 -13.70 -1.55 2.80
N GLY A 40 -13.69 -2.85 2.48
CA GLY A 40 -14.48 -3.41 1.39
C GLY A 40 -14.01 -3.02 -0.01
N LEU A 41 -12.71 -2.76 -0.19
CA LEU A 41 -12.19 -2.48 -1.53
C LEU A 41 -12.23 -3.76 -2.39
N PRO A 42 -12.29 -3.63 -3.72
CA PRO A 42 -12.27 -4.77 -4.63
C PRO A 42 -11.06 -5.68 -4.39
N GLN A 43 -11.28 -6.99 -4.32
CA GLN A 43 -10.18 -7.95 -4.13
C GLN A 43 -9.32 -8.12 -5.37
N LYS A 44 -9.87 -7.88 -6.57
CA LYS A 44 -9.11 -7.97 -7.82
C LYS A 44 -8.37 -6.65 -8.05
N ALA A 45 -7.11 -6.76 -8.46
CA ALA A 45 -6.27 -5.60 -8.70
C ALA A 45 -6.86 -4.69 -9.79
N ILE A 46 -7.42 -5.28 -10.86
CA ILE A 46 -8.01 -4.59 -12.02
C ILE A 46 -9.18 -3.66 -11.67
N ASP A 47 -9.88 -3.94 -10.56
CA ASP A 47 -11.02 -3.15 -10.11
C ASP A 47 -10.59 -1.96 -9.23
N ILE A 48 -9.28 -1.81 -8.96
CA ILE A 48 -8.75 -0.73 -8.12
C ILE A 48 -8.57 0.55 -8.92
N THR A 49 -9.50 1.47 -8.74
CA THR A 49 -9.41 2.81 -9.32
C THR A 49 -8.50 3.75 -8.53
N HIS A 50 -8.15 4.88 -9.16
CA HIS A 50 -7.45 5.97 -8.49
C HIS A 50 -8.22 6.52 -7.28
N GLU A 51 -9.55 6.37 -7.25
CA GLU A 51 -10.38 6.86 -6.16
C GLU A 51 -10.18 6.02 -4.90
N HIS A 52 -10.10 4.69 -5.04
CA HIS A 52 -9.76 3.80 -3.92
C HIS A 52 -8.39 4.13 -3.31
N ILE A 53 -7.41 4.50 -4.14
CA ILE A 53 -6.09 4.95 -3.67
C ILE A 53 -6.21 6.27 -2.89
N ARG A 54 -7.00 7.23 -3.38
CA ARG A 54 -7.22 8.51 -2.68
C ARG A 54 -7.95 8.32 -1.35
N GLN A 55 -8.97 7.46 -1.33
CA GLN A 55 -9.69 7.08 -0.11
C GLN A 55 -8.75 6.46 0.93
N PHE A 56 -7.86 5.56 0.51
CA PHE A 56 -6.81 5.03 1.38
C PHE A 56 -5.88 6.13 1.92
N LEU A 57 -5.40 7.04 1.07
CA LEU A 57 -4.51 8.11 1.52
C LEU A 57 -5.21 9.10 2.45
N ALA A 58 -6.50 9.38 2.21
CA ALA A 58 -7.34 10.18 3.09
C ALA A 58 -7.51 9.48 4.45
N TYR A 59 -7.83 8.19 4.46
CA TYR A 59 -7.91 7.37 5.67
C TYR A 59 -6.60 7.36 6.47
N VAL A 60 -5.47 7.20 5.80
CA VAL A 60 -4.16 7.19 6.45
C VAL A 60 -3.85 8.55 7.08
N ARG A 61 -4.35 9.64 6.50
CA ARG A 61 -4.18 11.01 6.98
C ARG A 61 -5.14 11.37 8.11
N SER A 62 -6.40 10.93 8.04
CA SER A 62 -7.38 11.12 9.10
C SER A 62 -6.94 10.33 10.34
N THR A 63 -6.60 11.04 11.41
CA THR A 63 -6.21 10.49 12.71
C THR A 63 -7.35 9.80 13.47
N GLU A 64 -8.52 9.70 12.85
CA GLU A 64 -9.72 9.19 13.50
C GLU A 64 -9.67 7.68 13.53
N LEU A 65 -9.64 7.16 14.77
CA LEU A 65 -9.73 5.76 15.18
C LEU A 65 -8.42 4.99 15.01
N GLY A 66 -7.73 4.85 16.14
CA GLY A 66 -6.51 4.08 16.38
C GLY A 66 -6.22 3.08 15.27
N ARG A 67 -5.19 3.37 14.46
CA ARG A 67 -4.77 2.54 13.34
C ARG A 67 -4.73 1.07 13.77
N ARG A 68 -5.53 0.23 13.12
CA ARG A 68 -5.67 -1.22 13.40
C ARG A 68 -6.26 -1.58 14.77
N GLY A 69 -7.09 -0.72 15.38
CA GLY A 69 -7.60 -0.95 16.74
C GLY A 69 -6.54 -0.79 17.84
N SER A 70 -5.40 -0.15 17.52
CA SER A 70 -4.34 0.09 18.50
C SER A 70 -4.75 1.20 19.47
N LYS A 71 -4.74 0.89 20.77
CA LYS A 71 -4.98 1.86 21.86
C LYS A 71 -3.76 2.75 22.16
N SER A 72 -2.68 2.67 21.38
CA SER A 72 -1.43 3.37 21.67
C SER A 72 -1.45 4.84 21.22
N ALA A 73 -1.07 5.75 22.12
CA ALA A 73 -1.09 7.20 21.86
C ALA A 73 -0.21 7.63 20.67
N GLY A 74 0.85 6.87 20.35
CA GLY A 74 1.68 7.10 19.17
C GLY A 74 1.00 6.79 17.84
N ALA A 75 0.03 5.88 17.82
CA ALA A 75 -0.74 5.51 16.63
C ALA A 75 -1.77 6.58 16.22
N ASN A 76 -2.13 7.46 17.15
CA ASN A 76 -3.08 8.57 16.95
C ASN A 76 -2.42 9.84 16.40
N ARG A 77 -1.09 9.86 16.21
CA ARG A 77 -0.41 11.02 15.61
C ARG A 77 -0.69 11.09 14.11
N PRO A 78 -0.94 12.31 13.58
CA PRO A 78 -1.09 12.50 12.14
C PRO A 78 0.18 12.01 11.45
N ILE A 79 -0.02 11.21 10.40
CA ILE A 79 1.10 10.73 9.60
C ILE A 79 1.74 11.92 8.90
N SER A 80 3.09 11.97 8.87
CA SER A 80 3.78 13.05 8.19
C SER A 80 3.47 13.05 6.68
N PRO A 81 3.38 14.21 6.03
CA PRO A 81 3.18 14.31 4.58
C PRO A 81 4.20 13.48 3.77
N ILE A 82 5.44 13.40 4.27
CA ILE A 82 6.52 12.58 3.68
C ILE A 82 6.14 11.09 3.68
N THR A 83 5.52 10.60 4.75
CA THR A 83 5.10 9.19 4.85
C THR A 83 3.94 8.88 3.89
N ILE A 84 3.01 9.82 3.69
CA ILE A 84 1.95 9.71 2.66
C ILE A 84 2.57 9.64 1.27
N LYS A 85 3.49 10.56 0.95
CA LYS A 85 4.19 10.59 -0.33
C LYS A 85 4.93 9.27 -0.60
N ARG A 86 5.59 8.72 0.42
CA ARG A 86 6.27 7.41 0.38
C ARG A 86 5.30 6.26 0.12
N LEU A 87 4.16 6.23 0.82
CA LEU A 87 3.10 5.24 0.57
C LEU A 87 2.58 5.30 -0.86
N TYR A 88 2.25 6.50 -1.33
CA TYR A 88 1.79 6.72 -2.70
C TYR A 88 2.84 6.30 -3.73
N ALA A 89 4.12 6.61 -3.50
CA ALA A 89 5.21 6.19 -4.38
C ALA A 89 5.32 4.66 -4.49
N CYS A 90 5.16 3.92 -3.38
CA CYS A 90 5.14 2.46 -3.41
C CYS A 90 3.95 1.91 -4.19
N LEU A 91 2.75 2.46 -3.96
CA LEU A 91 1.55 2.05 -4.69
C LEU A 91 1.73 2.31 -6.19
N ARG A 92 2.17 3.51 -6.56
CA ARG A 92 2.46 3.87 -7.94
C ARG A 92 3.48 2.92 -8.58
N ALA A 93 4.56 2.58 -7.89
CA ALA A 93 5.55 1.64 -8.40
C ALA A 93 4.93 0.26 -8.65
N THR A 94 4.09 -0.23 -7.74
CA THR A 94 3.43 -1.53 -7.86
C THR A 94 2.44 -1.56 -9.03
N PHE A 95 1.58 -0.55 -9.16
CA PHE A 95 0.60 -0.50 -10.25
C PHE A 95 1.26 -0.22 -11.61
N ASN A 96 2.29 0.61 -11.66
CA ASN A 96 3.05 0.83 -12.90
C ASN A 96 3.77 -0.44 -13.36
N TRP A 97 4.34 -1.20 -12.42
CA TRP A 97 4.91 -2.52 -12.72
C TRP A 97 3.82 -3.44 -13.29
N ALA A 98 2.65 -3.51 -12.65
CA ALA A 98 1.55 -4.34 -13.13
C ALA A 98 1.08 -3.98 -14.55
N VAL A 99 1.01 -2.69 -14.89
CA VAL A 99 0.71 -2.22 -16.26
C VAL A 99 1.80 -2.63 -17.23
N THR A 100 3.07 -2.53 -16.84
CA THR A 100 4.22 -2.94 -17.68
C THR A 100 4.19 -4.44 -17.99
N GLU A 101 3.79 -5.26 -17.01
CA GLU A 101 3.65 -6.71 -17.16
C GLU A 101 2.36 -7.14 -17.89
N GLY A 102 1.47 -6.20 -18.24
CA GLY A 102 0.18 -6.51 -18.87
C GLY A 102 -0.84 -7.16 -17.93
N LEU A 103 -0.69 -6.96 -16.61
CA LEU A 103 -1.59 -7.48 -15.58
C LEU A 103 -2.73 -6.52 -15.21
N TYR A 104 -2.70 -5.31 -15.79
CA TYR A 104 -3.62 -4.20 -15.50
C TYR A 104 -3.88 -3.36 -16.75
#